data_AF-A0A969KE15-F1
#
_entry.id   AF-A0A969KE15-F1
#
_cell.length_a   1.000
_cell.length_b   1.000
_cell.length_c   1.000
_cell.angle_alpha   90.00
_cell.angle_beta   90.00
_cell.angle_gamma   90.00
#
_symmetry.space_group_name_H-M   'P 1'
#
loop_
_entity.id
_entity.type
_entity.pdbx_description
1 polymer ?
#
loop_
_entity_poly.entity_id
_entity_poly.type
_entity_poly.pdbx_seq_one_letter_code
_entity_poly.pdbx_strand_id
1 'polypeptide(L)'
;MPAMPCPVGGVLRIATGVVREGGAAGPSHSHAHEAPDPIGGTLEVIVSDTGCGIDPAFQERIFEPFVTTREDGTGLGLSISAEIVRKHGGTITVDSTPGAGSTFTVSLPLFPSQPQSNWDWDDRREPGPGHAQGQVPDG
;
A
#
# COMPACT_ATOMS: atom_id res chain seq x y z
N MET A 1 30.69 21.08 1.27
CA MET A 1 30.94 21.02 2.73
C MET A 1 31.37 19.58 3.04
N PRO A 2 32.34 19.34 3.94
CA PRO A 2 32.71 17.97 4.29
C PRO A 2 31.53 17.27 4.98
N ALA A 3 31.34 15.98 4.72
CA ALA A 3 30.32 15.16 5.39
C ALA A 3 30.58 15.14 6.90
N MET A 4 29.53 15.39 7.70
CA MET A 4 29.63 15.28 9.16
C MET A 4 29.93 13.82 9.52
N PRO A 5 30.94 13.55 10.37
CA PRO A 5 31.23 12.19 10.79
C PRO A 5 30.02 11.62 11.54
N CYS A 6 29.63 10.39 11.19
CA CYS A 6 28.52 9.71 11.84
C CYS A 6 28.84 9.51 13.32
N PRO A 7 27.90 9.80 14.25
CA PRO A 7 28.11 9.53 15.66
C PRO A 7 28.41 8.05 15.91
N VAL A 8 29.35 7.77 16.80
CA VAL A 8 29.66 6.39 17.22
C VAL A 8 28.58 5.94 18.21
N GLY A 9 27.63 5.15 17.72
CA GLY A 9 26.46 4.69 18.48
C GLY A 9 25.19 5.46 18.15
N GLY A 10 24.10 5.10 18.80
CA GLY A 10 22.78 5.70 18.55
C GLY A 10 21.67 4.83 19.11
N VAL A 11 20.44 5.33 19.00
CA VAL A 11 19.24 4.59 19.42
C VAL A 11 18.46 4.20 18.19
N LEU A 12 18.16 2.91 18.05
CA LEU A 12 17.17 2.41 17.09
C LEU A 12 15.84 2.22 17.82
N ARG A 13 14.77 2.80 17.28
CA ARG A 13 13.41 2.67 17.77
C ARG A 13 12.57 1.98 16.71
N ILE A 14 11.77 1.01 17.16
CA ILE A 14 10.79 0.33 16.31
C ILE A 14 9.44 0.53 16.98
N ALA A 15 8.48 1.03 16.22
CA ALA A 15 7.10 1.19 16.63
C ALA A 15 6.18 0.56 15.59
N THR A 16 5.02 0.07 16.03
CA THR A 16 3.97 -0.43 15.16
C THR A 16 2.64 0.18 15.54
N GLY A 17 1.78 0.38 14.56
CA GLY A 17 0.47 0.97 14.76
C GLY A 17 -0.50 0.59 13.65
N VAL A 18 -1.79 0.72 13.91
CA VAL A 18 -2.83 0.58 12.88
C VAL A 18 -3.38 1.96 12.59
N VAL A 19 -3.27 2.38 11.34
CA VAL A 19 -3.93 3.57 10.83
C VAL A 19 -5.23 3.11 10.17
N ARG A 20 -6.36 3.60 10.66
CA ARG A 20 -7.67 3.34 10.06
C ARG A 20 -7.95 4.48 9.09
N GLU A 21 -8.31 4.15 7.86
CA GLU A 21 -8.83 5.16 6.96
C GLU A 21 -10.20 5.59 7.49
N GLY A 22 -10.40 6.89 7.67
CA GLY A 22 -11.67 7.42 8.17
C GLY A 22 -12.78 7.00 7.21
N GLY A 23 -13.68 6.12 7.67
CA GLY A 23 -14.77 5.60 6.84
C GLY A 23 -15.61 6.75 6.29
N ALA A 24 -15.63 6.90 4.96
CA ALA A 24 -16.70 7.65 4.32
C ALA A 24 -18.00 6.88 4.59
N ALA A 25 -18.96 7.50 5.26
CA ALA A 25 -20.32 6.99 5.33
C ALA A 25 -20.85 6.87 3.89
N GLY A 26 -21.10 5.63 3.43
CA GLY A 26 -21.40 5.32 2.02
C GLY A 26 -22.76 5.87 1.54
N PRO A 27 -23.08 5.76 0.23
CA PRO A 27 -24.45 5.90 -0.22
C PRO A 27 -25.25 4.66 0.20
N SER A 28 -26.34 4.87 0.95
CA SER A 28 -27.27 3.83 1.34
C SER A 28 -28.06 3.36 0.11
N HIS A 29 -27.75 2.17 -0.41
CA HIS A 29 -28.58 1.47 -1.37
C HIS A 29 -29.14 0.20 -0.71
N SER A 30 -30.45 0.10 -0.69
CA SER A 30 -31.23 -0.89 0.04
C SER A 30 -31.19 -2.29 -0.60
N HIS A 31 -31.07 -3.30 0.27
CA HIS A 31 -31.50 -4.70 0.11
C HIS A 31 -30.74 -5.59 -0.89
N ALA A 32 -29.53 -6.01 -0.50
CA ALA A 32 -29.04 -7.38 -0.67
C ALA A 32 -27.97 -7.65 0.40
N HIS A 33 -27.62 -8.91 0.65
CA HIS A 33 -26.59 -9.37 1.59
C HIS A 33 -25.21 -8.71 1.30
N GLU A 34 -24.98 -7.49 1.78
CA GLU A 34 -23.68 -6.83 1.70
C GLU A 34 -22.91 -7.16 2.97
N ALA A 35 -21.83 -7.94 2.82
CA ALA A 35 -20.83 -8.08 3.86
C ALA A 35 -20.35 -6.65 4.23
N PRO A 36 -20.14 -6.35 5.53
CA PRO A 36 -19.70 -5.03 5.93
C PRO A 36 -18.45 -4.67 5.14
N ASP A 37 -18.51 -3.52 4.46
CA ASP A 37 -17.39 -2.93 3.75
C ASP A 37 -16.19 -2.93 4.73
N PRO A 38 -15.10 -3.66 4.43
CA PRO A 38 -14.01 -3.77 5.38
C PRO A 38 -13.48 -2.36 5.59
N ILE A 39 -13.75 -1.78 6.76
CA ILE A 39 -13.21 -0.48 7.16
C ILE A 39 -11.72 -0.54 6.87
N GLY A 40 -11.30 0.19 5.82
CA GLY A 40 -9.93 0.19 5.33
C GLY A 40 -8.96 0.48 6.47
N GLY A 41 -7.84 -0.22 6.49
CA GLY A 41 -6.83 -0.02 7.51
C GLY A 41 -5.48 -0.52 7.06
N THR A 42 -4.46 0.16 7.56
CA THR A 42 -3.06 -0.06 7.20
C THR A 42 -2.26 -0.29 8.48
N LEU A 43 -1.48 -1.37 8.52
CA LEU A 43 -0.45 -1.59 9.52
C LEU A 43 0.76 -0.75 9.16
N GLU A 44 1.20 0.10 10.09
CA GLU A 44 2.45 0.82 9.99
C GLU A 44 3.53 0.18 10.86
N VAL A 45 4.72 0.02 10.30
CA VAL A 45 5.95 -0.31 11.02
C VAL A 45 6.92 0.84 10.80
N ILE A 46 7.28 1.51 11.89
CA ILE A 46 8.14 2.70 11.89
C ILE A 46 9.49 2.30 12.50
N VAL A 47 10.57 2.53 11.76
CA VAL A 47 11.94 2.27 12.19
C VAL A 47 12.71 3.59 12.18
N SER A 48 13.04 4.11 13.36
CA SER A 48 13.75 5.39 13.51
C SER A 48 15.12 5.19 14.14
N ASP A 49 16.16 5.78 13.56
CA ASP A 49 17.51 5.83 14.12
C ASP A 49 17.94 7.28 14.43
N THR A 50 18.99 7.44 15.25
CA THR A 50 19.61 8.74 15.57
C THR A 50 20.99 8.91 14.94
N GLY A 51 21.22 8.27 13.79
CA GLY A 51 22.50 8.26 13.07
C GLY A 51 22.73 9.53 12.25
N CYS A 52 23.61 9.44 11.24
CA CYS A 52 24.01 10.60 10.44
C CYS A 52 22.94 11.12 9.47
N GLY A 53 21.81 10.43 9.32
CA GLY A 53 20.82 10.75 8.31
C GLY A 53 21.32 10.53 6.88
N ILE A 54 20.48 10.91 5.92
CA ILE A 54 20.66 10.67 4.48
C ILE A 54 20.54 12.01 3.75
N ASP A 55 21.51 12.28 2.89
CA ASP A 55 21.49 13.45 2.01
C ASP A 55 20.22 13.41 1.12
N PRO A 56 19.44 14.50 1.02
CA PRO A 56 18.22 14.55 0.22
C PRO A 56 18.38 14.06 -1.22
N ALA A 57 19.55 14.30 -1.84
CA ALA A 57 19.83 13.86 -3.21
C ALA A 57 19.94 12.32 -3.35
N PHE A 58 20.08 11.60 -2.25
CA PHE A 58 20.18 10.14 -2.23
C PHE A 58 18.91 9.45 -1.72
N GLN A 59 17.99 10.15 -1.06
CA GLN A 59 16.84 9.53 -0.39
C GLN A 59 15.93 8.70 -1.31
N GLU A 60 15.75 9.11 -2.57
CA GLU A 60 14.98 8.30 -3.54
C GLU A 60 15.78 7.09 -4.02
N ARG A 61 17.10 7.24 -4.14
CA ARG A 61 18.00 6.24 -4.72
C ARG A 61 18.38 5.14 -3.74
N ILE A 62 18.22 5.32 -2.43
CA ILE A 62 18.56 4.28 -1.44
C ILE A 62 17.75 2.99 -1.61
N PHE A 63 16.63 3.03 -2.35
CA PHE A 63 15.82 1.86 -2.69
C PHE A 63 16.27 1.17 -3.98
N GLU A 64 17.23 1.73 -4.73
CA GLU A 64 17.82 1.10 -5.90
C GLU A 64 18.81 -0.01 -5.47
N PRO A 65 18.89 -1.13 -6.20
CA PRO A 65 19.86 -2.18 -5.92
C PRO A 65 21.31 -1.65 -5.95
N PHE A 66 22.15 -2.18 -5.06
CA PHE A 66 23.58 -1.87 -4.95
C PHE A 66 23.92 -0.45 -4.48
N VAL A 67 22.92 0.36 -4.10
CA VAL A 67 23.17 1.67 -3.48
C VAL A 67 23.58 1.47 -2.03
N THR A 68 24.78 1.93 -1.69
CA THR A 68 25.37 1.84 -0.35
C THR A 68 26.41 2.93 -0.16
N THR A 69 26.56 3.42 1.07
CA THR A 69 27.66 4.29 1.51
C THR A 69 28.65 3.57 2.42
N ARG A 70 28.40 2.29 2.72
CA ARG A 70 29.25 1.44 3.57
C ARG A 70 30.20 0.64 2.70
N GLU A 71 31.49 0.64 3.04
CA GLU A 71 32.55 -0.07 2.30
C GLU A 71 32.26 -1.58 2.16
N ASP A 72 31.78 -2.22 3.25
CA ASP A 72 31.45 -3.66 3.25
C ASP A 72 29.97 -3.98 3.01
N GLY A 73 29.17 -2.98 2.62
CA GLY A 73 27.73 -3.16 2.38
C GLY A 73 27.44 -3.62 0.95
N THR A 74 26.57 -4.62 0.75
CA THR A 74 26.15 -5.05 -0.60
C THR A 74 25.16 -4.10 -1.27
N GLY A 75 24.51 -3.22 -0.50
CA GLY A 75 23.49 -2.28 -0.99
C GLY A 75 22.19 -2.95 -1.45
N LEU A 76 21.90 -4.20 -1.04
CA LEU A 76 20.70 -4.92 -1.48
C LEU A 76 19.54 -4.90 -0.47
N GLY A 77 19.79 -4.56 0.79
CA GLY A 77 18.79 -4.71 1.87
C GLY A 77 17.53 -3.86 1.63
N LEU A 78 17.69 -2.57 1.32
CA LEU A 78 16.57 -1.65 1.12
C LEU A 78 15.81 -1.93 -0.18
N SER A 79 16.50 -2.29 -1.26
CA SER A 79 15.85 -2.64 -2.53
C SER A 79 14.99 -3.90 -2.40
N ILE A 80 15.48 -4.92 -1.71
CA ILE A 80 14.71 -6.15 -1.41
C ILE A 80 13.53 -5.83 -0.51
N SER A 81 13.73 -5.00 0.53
CA SER A 81 12.65 -4.58 1.43
C SER A 81 11.53 -3.88 0.67
N ALA A 82 11.86 -2.93 -0.21
CA ALA A 82 10.87 -2.25 -1.05
C ALA A 82 10.12 -3.21 -1.99
N GLU A 83 10.81 -4.20 -2.56
CA GLU A 83 10.16 -5.23 -3.39
C GLU A 83 9.20 -6.10 -2.58
N ILE A 84 9.63 -6.57 -1.40
CA ILE A 84 8.78 -7.36 -0.50
C ILE A 84 7.54 -6.56 -0.12
N VAL A 85 7.70 -5.32 0.35
CA VAL A 85 6.58 -4.47 0.76
C VAL A 85 5.61 -4.24 -0.40
N ARG A 86 6.11 -3.97 -1.60
CA ARG A 86 5.27 -3.80 -2.81
C ARG A 86 4.50 -5.08 -3.16
N LYS A 87 5.14 -6.25 -3.06
CA LYS A 87 4.48 -7.56 -3.29
C LYS A 87 3.33 -7.83 -2.32
N HIS A 88 3.34 -7.19 -1.15
CA HIS A 88 2.26 -7.26 -0.17
C HIS A 88 1.23 -6.12 -0.32
N GLY A 89 1.28 -5.35 -1.41
CA GLY A 89 0.36 -4.24 -1.66
C GLY A 89 0.62 -3.01 -0.79
N GLY A 90 1.80 -2.92 -0.17
CA GLY A 90 2.16 -1.82 0.71
C GLY A 90 3.14 -0.82 0.09
N THR A 91 3.56 0.14 0.92
CA THR A 91 4.55 1.16 0.60
C THR A 91 5.62 1.24 1.68
N ILE A 92 6.83 1.64 1.29
CA ILE A 92 7.91 2.01 2.22
C ILE A 92 8.37 3.42 1.87
N THR A 93 8.50 4.26 2.88
CA THR A 93 8.94 5.66 2.75
C THR A 93 10.07 5.96 3.73
N VAL A 94 10.79 7.04 3.49
CA VAL A 94 11.85 7.53 4.36
C VAL A 94 11.67 9.03 4.59
N ASP A 95 11.81 9.46 5.84
CA ASP A 95 12.06 10.84 6.23
C ASP A 95 13.42 10.88 6.92
N SER A 96 14.34 11.69 6.39
CA SER A 96 15.70 11.77 6.92
C SER A 96 16.24 13.18 6.81
N THR A 97 16.97 13.59 7.82
CA THR A 97 17.67 14.88 7.86
C THR A 97 19.14 14.64 8.23
N PRO A 98 20.10 15.17 7.44
CA PRO A 98 21.52 15.04 7.76
C PRO A 98 21.83 15.50 9.20
N GLY A 99 22.45 14.61 9.97
CA GLY A 99 22.81 14.82 11.38
C GLY A 99 21.69 14.57 12.39
N ALA A 100 20.47 14.24 11.96
CA ALA A 100 19.32 14.00 12.85
C ALA A 100 18.77 12.56 12.81
N GLY A 101 19.37 11.68 12.01
CA GLY A 101 18.92 10.30 11.82
C GLY A 101 17.90 10.15 10.69
N SER A 102 17.29 8.97 10.62
CA SER A 102 16.29 8.63 9.61
C SER A 102 15.12 7.89 10.23
N THR A 103 13.95 8.02 9.60
CA THR A 103 12.75 7.26 9.93
C THR A 103 12.22 6.60 8.66
N PHE A 104 12.14 5.28 8.68
CA PHE A 104 11.52 4.48 7.63
C PHE A 104 10.13 4.07 8.07
N THR A 105 9.14 4.30 7.21
CA THR A 105 7.75 3.91 7.47
C THR A 105 7.32 2.89 6.43
N VAL A 106 7.02 1.67 6.89
CA VAL A 106 6.42 0.60 6.09
C VAL A 106 4.92 0.57 6.37
N SER A 107 4.11 0.68 5.33
CA SER A 107 2.66 0.71 5.39
C SER A 107 2.10 -0.49 4.61
N LEU A 108 1.37 -1.38 5.28
CA LEU A 108 0.81 -2.61 4.70
C LEU A 108 -0.71 -2.66 4.90
N PRO A 109 -1.51 -3.00 3.87
CA PRO A 109 -2.96 -3.13 4.04
C PRO A 109 -3.29 -4.28 5.00
N LEU A 110 -4.21 -4.05 5.94
CA LEU A 110 -4.65 -5.07 6.92
C LEU A 110 -5.52 -6.15 6.30
N PHE A 111 -6.27 -5.78 5.26
CA PHE A 111 -7.07 -6.70 4.48
C PHE A 111 -6.54 -6.65 3.06
N PRO A 112 -6.29 -7.80 2.41
CA PRO A 112 -6.02 -7.80 0.99
C PRO A 112 -7.19 -7.09 0.31
N SER A 113 -6.90 -6.05 -0.47
CA SER A 113 -7.90 -5.40 -1.31
C SER A 113 -8.59 -6.51 -2.10
N GLN A 114 -9.90 -6.71 -1.88
CA GLN A 114 -10.63 -7.67 -2.68
C GLN A 114 -10.37 -7.30 -4.15
N PRO A 115 -9.94 -8.24 -5.00
CA PRO A 115 -9.87 -7.95 -6.42
C PRO A 115 -11.27 -7.45 -6.79
N GLN A 116 -11.36 -6.21 -7.28
CA GLN A 116 -12.62 -5.66 -7.76
C GLN A 116 -13.13 -6.63 -8.80
N SER A 117 -14.14 -7.41 -8.42
CA SER A 117 -14.72 -8.38 -9.30
C SER A 117 -15.54 -7.60 -10.32
N ASN A 118 -15.01 -7.42 -11.53
CA ASN A 118 -15.77 -6.88 -12.65
C ASN A 118 -16.72 -7.94 -13.25
N TRP A 119 -17.28 -8.82 -12.42
CA TRP A 119 -18.30 -9.75 -12.87
C TRP A 119 -19.59 -8.95 -13.16
N ASP A 120 -19.63 -8.33 -14.33
CA ASP A 120 -20.85 -7.84 -14.97
C ASP A 120 -21.73 -9.06 -15.25
N TRP A 121 -22.56 -9.41 -14.27
CA TRP A 121 -23.53 -10.49 -14.36
C TRP A 121 -24.68 -10.18 -15.33
N ASP A 122 -24.76 -8.96 -15.89
CA ASP A 122 -25.91 -8.51 -16.68
C ASP A 122 -25.96 -9.08 -18.12
N ASP A 123 -24.91 -9.76 -18.60
CA ASP A 123 -24.85 -10.34 -19.95
C ASP A 123 -25.43 -11.77 -20.08
N ARG A 124 -26.03 -12.33 -19.01
CA ARG A 124 -26.72 -13.65 -19.05
C ARG A 124 -28.24 -13.56 -19.07
N ARG A 125 -28.81 -12.44 -19.53
CA ARG A 125 -30.22 -12.46 -19.96
C ARG A 125 -30.32 -13.19 -21.29
N GLU A 126 -30.50 -14.51 -21.21
CA GLU A 126 -31.20 -15.27 -22.25
C GLU A 126 -32.40 -14.44 -22.74
N PRO A 127 -32.57 -14.20 -24.05
CA PRO A 127 -33.84 -13.67 -24.54
C PRO A 127 -34.93 -14.70 -24.23
N GLY A 128 -35.73 -14.42 -23.20
CA GLY A 128 -36.89 -15.24 -22.85
C GLY A 128 -37.81 -15.45 -24.05
N PRO A 129 -38.53 -16.57 -24.13
CA PRO A 129 -39.35 -16.90 -25.29
C PRO A 129 -40.36 -15.79 -25.54
N GLY A 130 -40.31 -15.22 -26.75
CA GLY A 130 -41.13 -14.10 -27.16
C GLY A 130 -42.62 -14.41 -27.00
N HIS A 131 -43.28 -13.64 -26.14
CA HIS A 131 -44.73 -13.52 -26.15
C HIS A 131 -45.15 -12.77 -27.42
N ALA A 132 -45.61 -13.48 -28.45
CA ALA A 132 -46.42 -12.89 -29.52
C ALA A 132 -47.87 -13.37 -29.34
N GLN A 133 -48.73 -12.40 -29.04
CA GLN A 133 -50.17 -12.53 -28.87
C GLN A 133 -50.84 -12.92 -30.19
N GLY A 134 -51.92 -13.69 -30.07
CA GLY A 134 -52.67 -14.23 -31.20
C GLY A 134 -53.40 -13.18 -32.04
N GLN A 135 -53.59 -13.53 -33.31
CA GLN A 135 -54.61 -12.97 -34.18
C GLN A 135 -55.42 -14.15 -34.73
N VAL A 136 -56.70 -14.20 -34.40
CA VAL A 136 -57.68 -15.10 -35.01
C VAL A 136 -58.13 -14.42 -36.31
N PRO A 137 -58.06 -15.06 -37.49
CA PRO A 137 -58.65 -14.51 -38.69
C PRO A 137 -60.15 -14.84 -38.74
N ASP A 138 -60.97 -13.80 -38.82
CA ASP A 138 -62.34 -13.88 -39.31
C ASP A 138 -62.33 -14.03 -40.84
N GLY A 139 -63.05 -15.01 -41.38
CA GLY A 139 -63.40 -15.10 -42.80
C GLY A 139 -62.91 -16.35 -43.53
#